data_AF-A0A662T957-F1
#
_entry.id   AF-A0A662T957-F1
#
_cell.length_a   1.000
_cell.length_b   1.000
_cell.length_c   1.000
_cell.angle_alpha   90.00
_cell.angle_beta   90.00
_cell.angle_gamma   90.00
#
_symmetry.space_group_name_H-M   'P 1'
#
loop_
_entity.id
_entity.type
_entity.pdbx_description
1 polymer ?
#
loop_
_entity_poly.entity_id
_entity_poly.type
_entity_poly.pdbx_seq_one_letter_code
_entity_poly.pdbx_strand_id
1 'polypeptide(L)'
;MNLNREELEKKFRKFLLERYRFDGLEEEDVDSILTEEEWNMAIPSILLNWSEDVSYSIEEFLYCMGDFVREEVGDDKISIIVEGRYDSESALVMYHSTLKVVLYEWWGKTWHFNKDAILDLLQEMLETVKKNLKIAKEGKWYSKIAIENIF
;
A
#
# COMPACT_ATOMS: atom_id res chain seq x y z
N MET A 1 3.14 -5.30 -17.12
CA MET A 1 1.88 -6.07 -17.04
C MET A 1 0.90 -5.17 -16.31
N ASN A 2 -0.10 -4.64 -17.00
CA ASN A 2 -1.20 -3.96 -16.34
C ASN A 2 -2.12 -5.08 -15.87
N LEU A 3 -2.16 -5.33 -14.57
CA LEU A 3 -3.15 -6.24 -14.00
C LEU A 3 -4.52 -5.64 -14.30
N ASN A 4 -5.45 -6.46 -14.78
CA ASN A 4 -6.84 -6.01 -14.76
C ASN A 4 -7.33 -6.02 -13.30
N ARG A 5 -8.36 -5.21 -13.00
CA ARG A 5 -8.82 -4.99 -11.62
C ARG A 5 -9.17 -6.29 -10.88
N GLU A 6 -9.80 -7.23 -11.58
CA GLU A 6 -10.17 -8.54 -11.04
C GLU A 6 -8.94 -9.38 -10.67
N GLU A 7 -7.90 -9.37 -11.50
CA GLU A 7 -6.65 -10.07 -11.22
C GLU A 7 -5.89 -9.44 -10.05
N LEU A 8 -5.90 -8.10 -9.95
CA LEU A 8 -5.33 -7.37 -8.83
C LEU A 8 -6.03 -7.74 -7.52
N GLU A 9 -7.36 -7.71 -7.50
CA GLU A 9 -8.17 -8.10 -6.35
C GLU A 9 -7.87 -9.54 -5.92
N LYS A 10 -7.86 -10.48 -6.87
CA LYS A 10 -7.56 -11.89 -6.61
C LYS A 10 -6.16 -12.09 -6.03
N LYS A 11 -5.16 -11.41 -6.57
CA LYS A 11 -3.78 -11.48 -6.09
C LYS A 11 -3.63 -10.88 -4.70
N PHE A 12 -4.22 -9.71 -4.47
CA PHE A 12 -4.15 -9.04 -3.17
C PHE A 12 -4.88 -9.84 -2.08
N ARG A 13 -6.06 -10.37 -2.38
CA ARG A 13 -6.79 -11.32 -1.52
C ARG A 13 -5.92 -12.52 -1.14
N LYS A 14 -5.29 -13.15 -2.14
CA LYS A 14 -4.39 -14.28 -1.90
C LYS A 14 -3.21 -13.89 -1.02
N PHE A 15 -2.62 -12.72 -1.26
CA PHE A 15 -1.51 -12.19 -0.47
C PHE A 15 -1.89 -11.99 1.01
N LEU A 16 -3.07 -11.41 1.27
CA LEU A 16 -3.61 -11.24 2.62
C LEU A 16 -3.74 -12.59 3.34
N LEU A 17 -4.32 -13.60 2.67
CA LEU A 17 -4.53 -14.94 3.25
C LEU A 17 -3.24 -15.72 3.52
N GLU A 18 -2.25 -15.63 2.61
CA GLU A 18 -1.06 -16.48 2.66
C GLU A 18 0.07 -15.90 3.51
N ARG A 19 0.27 -14.58 3.45
CA ARG A 19 1.52 -13.96 3.89
C ARG A 19 1.35 -12.98 5.03
N TYR A 20 0.22 -12.29 5.03
CA TYR A 20 -0.19 -11.41 6.11
C TYR A 20 -1.17 -12.13 7.04
N ARG A 21 -0.83 -13.39 7.40
CA ARG A 21 -1.56 -14.16 8.43
C ARG A 21 -1.46 -13.41 9.76
N PHE A 22 -2.43 -12.55 10.02
CA PHE A 22 -2.81 -12.24 11.39
C PHE A 22 -3.30 -13.56 12.01
N ASP A 23 -2.94 -13.83 13.27
CA ASP A 23 -3.41 -15.02 13.98
C ASP A 23 -4.95 -15.05 13.95
N GLY A 24 -5.54 -15.86 13.05
CA GLY A 24 -6.98 -16.08 12.96
C GLY A 24 -7.77 -15.38 11.84
N LEU A 25 -7.12 -14.79 10.81
CA LEU A 25 -7.85 -14.33 9.62
C LEU A 25 -8.42 -15.52 8.83
N GLU A 26 -9.74 -15.62 8.78
CA GLU A 26 -10.48 -16.57 7.95
C GLU A 26 -10.84 -15.93 6.58
N GLU A 27 -11.28 -16.74 5.61
CA GLU A 27 -11.69 -16.22 4.29
C GLU A 27 -12.81 -15.17 4.39
N GLU A 28 -13.72 -15.35 5.36
CA GLU A 28 -14.84 -14.44 5.65
C GLU A 28 -14.35 -13.04 6.05
N ASP A 29 -13.22 -12.95 6.75
CA ASP A 29 -12.67 -11.68 7.20
C ASP A 29 -12.06 -10.89 6.04
N VAL A 30 -11.40 -11.60 5.12
CA VAL A 30 -10.86 -11.02 3.88
C VAL A 30 -11.99 -10.61 2.94
N ASP A 31 -13.08 -11.38 2.91
CA ASP A 31 -14.31 -10.97 2.25
C ASP A 31 -14.85 -9.67 2.84
N SER A 32 -14.95 -9.51 4.16
CA SER A 32 -15.42 -8.26 4.77
C SER A 32 -14.55 -7.04 4.43
N ILE A 33 -13.22 -7.20 4.34
CA ILE A 33 -12.32 -6.11 3.90
C ILE A 33 -12.60 -5.71 2.44
N LEU A 34 -12.97 -6.69 1.61
CA LEU A 34 -13.06 -6.56 0.16
C LEU A 34 -14.49 -6.62 -0.39
N THR A 35 -15.58 -6.60 0.40
CA THR A 35 -16.93 -6.77 -0.17
C THR A 35 -18.01 -5.81 0.33
N GLU A 36 -18.08 -5.39 1.60
CA GLU A 36 -19.26 -4.65 2.09
C GLU A 36 -19.02 -3.17 2.42
N GLU A 37 -20.07 -2.40 2.15
CA GLU A 37 -20.24 -0.95 2.31
C GLU A 37 -20.02 -0.41 3.74
N GLU A 38 -19.58 -1.24 4.70
CA GLU A 38 -19.34 -0.89 6.10
C GLU A 38 -17.96 -0.24 6.36
N TRP A 39 -17.48 0.58 5.43
CA TRP A 39 -16.47 1.60 5.78
C TRP A 39 -17.17 2.83 6.36
N ASN A 40 -18.04 2.61 7.36
CA ASN A 40 -18.71 3.67 8.10
C ASN A 40 -17.78 4.21 9.20
N MET A 41 -16.75 4.96 8.76
CA MET A 41 -15.96 5.96 9.52
C MET A 41 -14.63 5.55 10.17
N ALA A 42 -14.14 4.33 9.99
CA ALA A 42 -12.76 3.96 10.27
C ALA A 42 -12.49 2.61 9.59
N ILE A 43 -11.23 2.32 9.30
CA ILE A 43 -10.64 0.99 9.06
C ILE A 43 -11.59 -0.18 9.36
N PRO A 44 -11.71 -1.23 8.51
CA PRO A 44 -12.57 -2.38 8.78
C PRO A 44 -12.35 -2.80 10.22
N SER A 45 -13.42 -2.90 10.99
CA SER A 45 -13.36 -3.27 12.42
C SER A 45 -12.62 -4.58 12.65
N ILE A 46 -12.53 -5.41 11.61
CA ILE A 46 -11.73 -6.62 11.55
C ILE A 46 -10.22 -6.36 11.63
N LEU A 47 -9.75 -5.21 11.14
CA LEU A 47 -8.40 -4.70 11.36
C LEU A 47 -8.23 -4.03 12.74
N LEU A 48 -9.34 -3.68 13.42
CA LEU A 48 -9.32 -3.16 14.80
C LEU A 48 -9.23 -4.28 15.85
N ASN A 49 -9.41 -5.55 15.47
CA ASN A 49 -8.99 -6.67 16.31
C ASN A 49 -7.45 -6.81 16.40
N TRP A 50 -6.69 -5.98 15.67
CA TRP A 50 -5.22 -6.04 15.63
C TRP A 50 -4.53 -5.29 16.76
N SER A 51 -5.17 -4.27 17.35
CA SER A 51 -4.70 -3.62 18.59
C SER A 51 -5.76 -2.65 19.15
N GLU A 52 -5.68 -2.30 20.43
CA GLU A 52 -6.49 -1.19 21.00
C GLU A 52 -6.11 0.19 20.41
N ASP A 53 -4.97 0.28 19.74
CA ASP A 53 -4.48 1.45 19.02
C ASP A 53 -4.84 1.40 17.53
N VAL A 54 -5.81 2.24 17.16
CA VAL A 54 -6.31 2.40 15.79
C VAL A 54 -5.20 2.83 14.83
N SER A 55 -4.26 3.68 15.26
CA SER A 55 -3.18 4.18 14.40
C SER A 55 -2.22 3.05 14.01
N TYR A 56 -1.92 2.16 14.95
CA TYR A 56 -1.10 0.97 14.67
C TYR A 56 -1.78 0.03 13.66
N SER A 57 -3.10 -0.17 13.76
CA SER A 57 -3.84 -0.93 12.74
C SER A 57 -3.78 -0.29 11.35
N ILE A 58 -3.78 1.06 11.27
CA ILE A 58 -3.56 1.77 9.99
C ILE A 58 -2.16 1.48 9.45
N GLU A 59 -1.13 1.58 10.30
CA GLU A 59 0.26 1.33 9.92
C GLU A 59 0.43 -0.07 9.33
N GLU A 60 -0.06 -1.08 10.03
CA GLU A 60 0.02 -2.47 9.57
C GLU A 60 -0.69 -2.68 8.23
N PHE A 61 -1.87 -2.08 8.06
CA PHE A 61 -2.58 -2.19 6.78
C PHE A 61 -1.85 -1.49 5.63
N LEU A 62 -1.35 -0.28 5.84
CA LEU A 62 -0.55 0.45 4.85
C LEU A 62 0.74 -0.31 4.53
N TYR A 63 1.39 -0.88 5.54
CA TYR A 63 2.59 -1.69 5.35
C TYR A 63 2.27 -2.91 4.49
N CYS A 64 1.18 -3.61 4.77
CA CYS A 64 0.70 -4.74 3.98
C CYS A 64 0.48 -4.35 2.51
N MET A 65 -0.16 -3.21 2.24
CA MET A 65 -0.34 -2.71 0.87
C MET A 65 1.01 -2.46 0.19
N GLY A 66 1.94 -1.79 0.87
CA GLY A 66 3.29 -1.56 0.36
C GLY A 66 4.06 -2.86 0.11
N ASP A 67 3.90 -3.85 0.97
CA ASP A 67 4.59 -5.14 0.87
C ASP A 67 4.07 -5.97 -0.29
N PHE A 68 2.75 -5.98 -0.50
CA PHE A 68 2.15 -6.54 -1.70
C PHE A 68 2.75 -5.94 -2.98
N VAL A 69 2.90 -4.62 -3.04
CA VAL A 69 3.52 -3.94 -4.18
C VAL A 69 4.99 -4.30 -4.34
N ARG A 70 5.75 -4.37 -3.25
CA ARG A 70 7.14 -4.84 -3.25
C ARG A 70 7.26 -6.25 -3.83
N GLU A 71 6.38 -7.16 -3.41
CA GLU A 71 6.34 -8.55 -3.90
C GLU A 71 6.02 -8.62 -5.39
N GLU A 72 4.99 -7.91 -5.84
CA GLU A 72 4.58 -7.87 -7.26
C GLU A 72 5.61 -7.17 -8.17
N VAL A 73 6.46 -6.32 -7.60
CA VAL A 73 7.61 -5.73 -8.31
C VAL A 73 8.83 -6.67 -8.30
N GLY A 74 8.93 -7.54 -7.29
CA GLY A 74 10.01 -8.52 -7.14
C GLY A 74 11.36 -7.88 -6.78
N ASP A 75 11.37 -6.82 -5.97
CA ASP A 75 12.59 -6.10 -5.57
C ASP A 75 12.65 -5.91 -4.04
N ASP A 76 13.39 -6.79 -3.37
CA ASP A 76 13.56 -6.84 -1.92
C ASP A 76 14.32 -5.64 -1.34
N LYS A 77 14.96 -4.84 -2.20
CA LYS A 77 15.68 -3.63 -1.81
C LYS A 77 14.75 -2.44 -1.57
N ILE A 78 13.46 -2.58 -1.88
CA ILE A 78 12.44 -1.59 -1.56
C ILE A 78 12.08 -1.71 -0.08
N SER A 79 12.35 -0.64 0.66
CA SER A 79 11.91 -0.45 2.04
C SER A 79 10.56 0.27 2.03
N ILE A 80 9.67 -0.14 2.92
CA ILE A 80 8.35 0.46 3.13
C ILE A 80 8.40 1.18 4.48
N ILE A 81 8.06 2.45 4.46
CA ILE A 81 7.98 3.30 5.65
C ILE A 81 6.54 3.79 5.71
N VAL A 82 5.89 3.59 6.84
CA VAL A 82 4.50 3.99 7.07
C VAL A 82 4.40 4.82 8.33
N GLU A 83 3.41 5.68 8.34
CA GLU A 83 2.96 6.41 9.53
C GLU A 83 1.44 6.42 9.50
N GLY A 84 0.82 5.76 10.48
CA GLY A 84 -0.63 5.62 10.56
C GLY A 84 -1.16 6.64 11.53
N ARG A 85 -2.18 7.37 11.09
CA ARG A 85 -2.81 8.41 11.90
C ARG A 85 -4.32 8.34 11.72
N TYR A 86 -5.03 8.26 12.84
CA TYR A 86 -6.48 8.21 12.84
C TYR A 86 -7.13 9.57 12.58
N ASP A 87 -6.62 10.62 13.21
CA ASP A 87 -7.19 11.98 13.19
C ASP A 87 -6.59 12.89 12.11
N SER A 88 -5.49 12.49 11.48
CA SER A 88 -4.84 13.22 10.41
C SER A 88 -4.47 12.33 9.23
N GLU A 89 -3.71 12.87 8.27
CA GLU A 89 -3.22 12.10 7.13
C GLU A 89 -2.20 11.06 7.59
N SER A 90 -2.37 9.84 7.09
CA SER A 90 -1.38 8.77 7.17
C SER A 90 -0.42 8.87 5.98
N ALA A 91 0.72 8.22 6.10
CA ALA A 91 1.80 8.25 5.12
C ALA A 91 2.23 6.85 4.71
N LEU A 92 2.60 6.69 3.44
CA LEU A 92 3.31 5.51 2.94
C LEU A 92 4.39 5.98 1.97
N VAL A 93 5.63 5.55 2.23
CA VAL A 93 6.78 5.83 1.37
C VAL A 93 7.47 4.52 1.01
N MET A 94 7.70 4.33 -0.29
CA MET A 94 8.50 3.21 -0.81
C MET A 94 9.84 3.72 -1.30
N TYR A 95 10.91 3.28 -0.65
CA TYR A 95 12.28 3.76 -0.89
C TYR A 95 13.19 2.63 -1.37
N HIS A 96 13.92 2.85 -2.44
CA HIS A 96 14.89 1.86 -2.92
C HIS A 96 16.26 2.07 -2.25
N SER A 97 16.61 1.16 -1.34
CA SER A 97 17.80 1.26 -0.49
C SER A 97 19.15 1.31 -1.22
N THR A 98 19.30 0.60 -2.35
CA THR A 98 20.53 0.59 -3.15
C THR A 98 20.65 1.81 -4.08
N LEU A 99 19.57 2.15 -4.80
CA LEU A 99 19.55 3.28 -5.73
C LEU A 99 19.45 4.63 -5.01
N LYS A 100 19.06 4.63 -3.73
CA LYS A 100 18.89 5.80 -2.87
C LYS A 100 17.81 6.76 -3.39
N VAL A 101 16.69 6.21 -3.85
CA VAL A 101 15.60 6.98 -4.45
C VAL A 101 14.26 6.63 -3.82
N VAL A 102 13.38 7.62 -3.73
CA VAL A 102 11.98 7.39 -3.39
C VAL A 102 11.24 6.98 -4.65
N LEU A 103 10.58 5.82 -4.62
CA LEU A 103 9.83 5.27 -5.75
C LEU A 103 8.36 5.67 -5.71
N TYR A 104 7.81 5.88 -4.52
CA TYR A 104 6.41 6.23 -4.31
C TYR A 104 6.24 6.93 -2.96
N GLU A 105 5.34 7.90 -2.91
CA GLU A 105 4.91 8.61 -1.71
C GLU A 105 3.40 8.78 -1.78
N TRP A 106 2.72 8.46 -0.69
CA TRP A 106 1.30 8.71 -0.52
C TRP A 106 1.05 9.37 0.84
N TRP A 107 0.16 10.35 0.82
CA TRP A 107 -0.35 11.06 1.98
C TRP A 107 -1.87 11.13 1.86
N GLY A 108 -2.58 10.64 2.86
CA GLY A 108 -4.04 10.66 2.81
C GLY A 108 -4.72 10.09 4.04
N LYS A 109 -6.02 10.31 4.12
CA LYS A 109 -6.86 9.77 5.19
C LYS A 109 -7.39 8.39 4.80
N THR A 110 -7.34 7.45 5.73
CA THR A 110 -7.73 6.04 5.50
C THR A 110 -9.20 5.75 5.84
N TRP A 111 -9.91 6.68 6.47
CA TRP A 111 -11.35 6.59 6.79
C TRP A 111 -12.31 6.49 5.58
N HIS A 112 -11.81 6.70 4.35
CA HIS A 112 -12.56 6.58 3.09
C HIS A 112 -12.13 5.38 2.25
N PHE A 113 -11.17 4.59 2.74
CA PHE A 113 -10.82 3.38 2.03
C PHE A 113 -12.09 2.54 1.92
N ASN A 114 -12.24 1.89 0.78
CA ASN A 114 -13.22 0.86 0.52
C ASN A 114 -12.51 -0.05 -0.49
N LYS A 115 -13.15 -1.14 -0.90
CA LYS A 115 -12.54 -2.04 -1.89
C LYS A 115 -11.99 -1.27 -3.10
N ASP A 116 -12.77 -0.35 -3.64
CA ASP A 116 -12.38 0.34 -4.85
C ASP A 116 -11.22 1.30 -4.64
N ALA A 117 -11.24 2.09 -3.56
CA ALA A 117 -10.15 2.99 -3.19
C ALA A 117 -8.85 2.22 -2.88
N ILE A 118 -8.95 1.05 -2.24
CA ILE A 118 -7.80 0.18 -1.99
C ILE A 118 -7.22 -0.33 -3.32
N LEU A 119 -8.06 -0.87 -4.20
CA LEU A 119 -7.60 -1.40 -5.48
C LEU A 119 -7.03 -0.30 -6.39
N ASP A 120 -7.63 0.90 -6.39
CA ASP A 120 -7.12 2.05 -7.14
C ASP A 120 -5.74 2.48 -6.61
N LEU A 121 -5.58 2.57 -5.29
CA LEU A 121 -4.32 2.92 -4.67
C LEU A 121 -3.23 1.86 -4.93
N LEU A 122 -3.56 0.57 -4.81
CA LEU A 122 -2.64 -0.53 -5.15
C LEU A 122 -2.20 -0.47 -6.62
N GLN A 123 -3.14 -0.21 -7.53
CA GLN A 123 -2.83 -0.10 -8.95
C GLN A 123 -1.91 1.10 -9.23
N GLU A 124 -2.21 2.26 -8.65
CA GLU A 124 -1.39 3.47 -8.75
C GLU A 124 0.03 3.24 -8.22
N MET A 125 0.13 2.64 -7.03
CA MET A 125 1.41 2.26 -6.41
C MET A 125 2.22 1.33 -7.33
N LEU A 126 1.61 0.26 -7.84
CA LEU A 126 2.27 -0.69 -8.74
C LEU A 126 2.81 -0.01 -10.00
N GLU A 127 1.99 0.80 -10.65
CA GLU A 127 2.38 1.49 -11.88
C GLU A 127 3.50 2.50 -11.63
N THR A 128 3.36 3.30 -10.58
CA THR A 128 4.32 4.34 -10.23
C THR A 128 5.65 3.75 -9.80
N VAL A 129 5.65 2.75 -8.90
CA VAL A 129 6.87 2.06 -8.46
C VAL A 129 7.57 1.40 -9.65
N LYS A 130 6.86 0.66 -10.51
CA LYS A 130 7.46 0.00 -11.70
C LYS A 130 8.08 1.02 -12.65
N LYS A 131 7.37 2.12 -12.92
CA LYS A 131 7.85 3.21 -13.79
C LYS A 131 9.09 3.86 -13.19
N ASN A 132 9.03 4.25 -11.92
CA ASN A 132 10.10 4.95 -11.24
C ASN A 132 11.33 4.07 -11.05
N LEU A 133 11.14 2.79 -10.71
CA LEU A 133 12.22 1.83 -10.60
C LEU A 133 12.95 1.62 -11.93
N LYS A 134 12.20 1.56 -13.04
CA LYS A 134 12.79 1.49 -14.39
C LYS A 134 13.64 2.73 -14.69
N ILE A 135 13.10 3.93 -14.47
CA ILE A 135 13.83 5.20 -14.67
C ILE A 135 15.11 5.22 -13.82
N ALA A 136 15.02 4.77 -12.56
CA ALA A 136 16.14 4.72 -11.65
C ALA A 136 17.24 3.74 -12.08
N LYS A 137 16.86 2.53 -12.51
CA LYS A 137 17.79 1.51 -13.01
C LYS A 137 18.48 1.92 -14.32
N GLU A 138 17.83 2.73 -15.14
CA GLU A 138 18.42 3.31 -16.37
C GLU A 138 19.38 4.47 -16.09
N GLY A 139 19.62 4.84 -14.82
CA GLY A 139 20.50 5.95 -14.45
C GLY A 139 19.91 7.33 -14.76
N LYS A 140 18.63 7.40 -15.15
CA LYS A 140 17.93 8.64 -15.53
C LYS A 140 17.30 9.38 -14.34
N TRP A 141 17.49 8.89 -13.13
CA TRP A 141 16.97 9.52 -11.91
C TRP A 141 17.72 10.80 -11.53
N TYR A 142 18.94 10.97 -12.03
CA TYR A 142 19.66 12.22 -11.89
C TYR A 142 19.09 13.23 -12.90
N SER A 143 18.50 14.31 -12.37
CA SER A 143 18.19 15.59 -13.04
C SER A 143 16.79 15.89 -13.59
N LYS A 144 15.68 15.60 -12.87
CA LYS A 144 14.46 16.40 -13.13
C LYS A 144 13.50 16.65 -11.95
N ILE A 145 13.33 15.73 -11.01
CA ILE A 145 12.33 15.92 -9.94
C ILE A 145 12.85 16.82 -8.79
N ALA A 146 14.17 16.92 -8.60
CA ALA A 146 14.75 17.72 -7.52
C ALA A 146 14.82 19.24 -7.79
N ILE A 147 14.42 19.74 -8.98
CA ILE A 147 14.56 21.17 -9.33
C ILE A 147 13.24 21.82 -9.77
N GLU A 148 12.25 21.07 -10.28
CA GLU A 148 11.03 21.71 -10.81
C GLU A 148 9.93 22.01 -9.76
N ASN A 149 10.08 21.56 -8.50
CA ASN A 149 9.10 21.83 -7.41
C ASN A 149 9.70 22.44 -6.14
N ILE A 150 10.90 23.01 -6.20
CA ILE A 150 11.44 23.86 -5.12
C ILE A 150 11.51 25.29 -5.66
N PHE A 151 10.36 25.93 -5.88
CA PHE A 151 10.11 27.38 -5.77
C PHE A 151 8.61 27.64 -5.80
#